data_AF-A0A0F4QC03-F1
#
_entry.id   AF-A0A0F4QC03-F1
#
_cell.length_a   1.000
_cell.length_b   1.000
_cell.length_c   1.000
_cell.angle_alpha   90.00
_cell.angle_beta   90.00
_cell.angle_gamma   90.00
#
_symmetry.space_group_name_H-M   'P 1'
#
loop_
_entity.id
_entity.type
_entity.pdbx_description
1 polymer ?
#
loop_
_entity_poly.entity_id
_entity_poly.type
_entity_poly.pdbx_seq_one_letter_code
_entity_poly.pdbx_strand_id
1 'polypeptide(L)' 'PCKLDEAQLNQLKAYVLDSINRSEGGRLTLEDIQQYISESFHIEYELSAVHRLLKRQNFSWISSRSIHPKGDQARQ' A
#
# COMPACT_ATOMS: atom_id res chain seq x y z
N PRO A 1 1.30 -1.62 17.69
CA PRO A 1 0.10 -2.51 17.76
C PRO A 1 -0.50 -2.70 16.36
N CYS A 2 -0.64 -3.95 15.94
CA CYS A 2 -1.29 -4.32 14.68
C CYS A 2 -2.76 -3.90 14.74
N LYS A 3 -3.17 -2.89 13.96
CA LYS A 3 -4.57 -2.42 13.94
C LYS A 3 -5.47 -3.20 12.98
N LEU A 4 -4.90 -4.12 12.20
CA LEU A 4 -5.66 -4.91 11.24
C LEU A 4 -6.01 -6.27 11.84
N ASP A 5 -7.29 -6.61 11.76
CA ASP A 5 -7.80 -7.94 12.06
C ASP A 5 -7.31 -8.96 11.02
N GLU A 6 -7.39 -10.26 11.32
CA GLU A 6 -7.00 -11.32 10.38
C GLU A 6 -7.79 -11.25 9.07
N ALA A 7 -9.08 -10.88 9.14
CA ALA A 7 -9.91 -10.69 7.96
C ALA A 7 -9.38 -9.55 7.06
N GLN A 8 -9.06 -8.41 7.67
CA GLN A 8 -8.55 -7.23 6.95
C GLN A 8 -7.14 -7.50 6.40
N LEU A 9 -6.31 -8.24 7.14
CA LEU A 9 -4.99 -8.65 6.69
C LEU A 9 -5.07 -9.57 5.47
N ASN A 10 -6.01 -10.52 5.47
CA ASN A 10 -6.24 -11.40 4.32
C ASN A 10 -6.76 -10.63 3.10
N GLN A 11 -7.67 -9.68 3.31
CA GLN A 11 -8.15 -8.79 2.25
C GLN A 11 -7.00 -7.96 1.66
N LEU A 12 -6.14 -7.38 2.51
CA LEU A 12 -4.97 -6.63 2.06
C LEU A 12 -3.99 -7.51 1.26
N LYS A 13 -3.76 -8.75 1.71
CA LYS A 13 -2.91 -9.71 0.97
C LYS A 13 -3.50 -10.02 -0.40
N ALA A 14 -4.80 -10.26 -0.48
CA ALA A 14 -5.47 -10.53 -1.74
C ALA A 14 -5.33 -9.34 -2.70
N TYR A 15 -5.52 -8.11 -2.21
CA TYR A 15 -5.29 -6.89 -2.98
C TYR A 15 -3.85 -6.77 -3.50
N VAL A 16 -2.86 -7.02 -2.64
CA VAL A 16 -1.44 -7.00 -3.04
C VAL A 16 -1.16 -8.03 -4.14
N LEU A 17 -1.65 -9.27 -4.00
CA LEU A 17 -1.45 -10.34 -4.98
C LEU A 17 -2.15 -10.04 -6.31
N ASP A 18 -3.38 -9.55 -6.24
CA ASP A 18 -4.18 -9.16 -7.41
C ASP A 18 -3.52 -7.99 -8.16
N SER A 19 -3.00 -7.00 -7.44
CA SER A 19 -2.29 -5.86 -8.02
C SER A 19 -0.97 -6.26 -8.69
N ILE A 20 -0.28 -7.29 -8.21
CA ILE A 20 0.90 -7.85 -8.89
C ILE A 20 0.50 -8.54 -10.20
N ASN A 21 -0.61 -9.29 -10.18
CA ASN A 21 -1.10 -10.03 -11.33
C ASN A 21 -1.66 -9.09 -12.41
N ARG A 22 -2.26 -7.96 -12.03
CA ARG A 22 -2.68 -6.87 -12.92
C ARG A 22 -1.48 -6.03 -13.33
N SER A 23 -0.54 -6.61 -14.07
CA SER A 23 0.67 -5.93 -14.57
C SER A 23 0.42 -4.78 -15.56
N GLU A 24 -0.84 -4.39 -15.83
CA GLU A 24 -1.21 -3.32 -16.77
C GLU A 24 -1.22 -1.91 -16.14
N GLY A 25 -1.08 -1.77 -14.82
CA GLY A 25 -1.33 -0.51 -14.10
C GLY A 25 -0.17 0.12 -13.31
N GLY A 26 1.05 -0.45 -13.36
CA GLY A 26 2.21 0.06 -12.61
C GLY A 26 2.58 -0.76 -11.37
N ARG A 27 3.71 -0.43 -10.74
CA ARG A 27 4.25 -1.16 -9.58
C ARG A 27 3.52 -0.72 -8.31
N LEU A 28 2.86 -1.65 -7.62
CA LEU A 28 2.24 -1.39 -6.31
C LEU A 28 3.26 -0.85 -5.30
N THR A 29 2.92 0.24 -4.61
CA THR A 29 3.82 0.89 -3.64
C THR A 29 3.24 1.00 -2.24
N LEU A 30 4.08 1.43 -1.29
CA LEU A 30 3.63 1.66 0.09
C LEU A 30 2.54 2.72 0.18
N GLU A 31 2.56 3.72 -0.70
CA GLU A 31 1.54 4.79 -0.75
C GLU A 31 0.19 4.24 -1.20
N ASP A 32 0.17 3.43 -2.28
CA ASP A 32 -1.06 2.77 -2.75
C ASP A 32 -1.68 1.90 -1.65
N ILE A 33 -0.83 1.17 -0.93
CA ILE A 33 -1.26 0.30 0.16
C ILE A 33 -1.77 1.12 1.35
N GLN A 34 -1.09 2.21 1.72
CA GLN A 34 -1.54 3.11 2.76
C GLN A 34 -2.91 3.70 2.42
N GLN A 35 -3.07 4.19 1.18
CA GLN A 35 -4.30 4.79 0.72
C GLN A 35 -5.43 3.74 0.72
N TYR A 36 -5.18 2.54 0.19
CA TYR A 36 -6.12 1.43 0.23
C TYR A 36 -6.57 1.10 1.66
N ILE A 37 -5.65 1.07 2.62
CA ILE A 37 -5.97 0.82 4.03
C ILE A 37 -6.82 1.95 4.62
N SER A 38 -6.50 3.21 4.30
CA SER A 38 -7.27 4.37 4.74
C SER A 38 -8.69 4.36 4.16
N GLU A 39 -8.83 4.10 2.86
CA GLU A 39 -10.13 4.10 2.17
C GLU A 39 -10.99 2.89 2.53
N SER A 40 -10.39 1.69 2.62
CA SER A 40 -11.14 0.44 2.85
C SER A 40 -11.44 0.17 4.32
N PHE A 41 -10.51 0.54 5.21
CA PHE A 41 -10.61 0.22 6.63
C PHE A 41 -10.83 1.45 7.51
N HIS A 42 -10.75 2.67 6.95
CA HIS A 42 -10.82 3.93 7.69
C HIS A 42 -9.74 4.02 8.78
N ILE A 43 -8.57 3.41 8.53
CA ILE A 43 -7.43 3.41 9.44
C ILE A 43 -6.28 4.18 8.84
N GLU A 44 -5.89 5.26 9.48
CA GLU A 44 -4.70 6.00 9.10
C GLU A 44 -3.44 5.26 9.57
N TYR A 45 -2.58 4.96 8.59
CA TYR A 45 -1.27 4.36 8.79
C TYR A 45 -0.18 5.31 8.31
N GLU A 46 0.93 5.35 9.04
CA GLU A 46 2.16 5.96 8.54
C GLU A 46 2.85 4.99 7.55
N LEU A 47 3.51 5.51 6.51
CA LEU A 47 4.27 4.71 5.55
C LEU A 47 5.26 3.74 6.21
N SER A 48 5.94 4.16 7.29
CA SER A 48 6.86 3.27 8.01
C SER A 48 6.14 2.10 8.69
N ALA A 49 4.90 2.32 9.16
CA ALA A 49 4.06 1.29 9.76
C ALA A 49 3.53 0.32 8.69
N VAL A 50 3.16 0.82 7.50
CA VAL A 50 2.82 -0.01 6.34
C VAL A 50 4.03 -0.86 5.92
N HIS A 51 5.22 -0.27 5.84
CA HIS A 51 6.43 -1.00 5.48
C HIS A 51 6.75 -2.12 6.49
N ARG A 52 6.62 -1.84 7.80
CA ARG A 52 6.79 -2.85 8.85
C ARG A 52 5.73 -3.96 8.73
N LEU A 53 4.49 -3.62 8.41
CA LEU A 53 3.41 -4.57 8.19
C LEU A 53 3.75 -5.52 7.03
N LEU A 54 4.14 -4.97 5.87
CA LEU A 54 4.50 -5.75 4.68
C LEU A 54 5.75 -6.60 4.89
N LYS A 55 6.78 -6.05 5.57
CA LYS A 55 7.99 -6.80 5.93
C LYS A 55 7.67 -8.06 6.74
N ARG A 56 6.69 -7.99 7.65
CA ARG A 56 6.23 -9.16 8.43
C ARG A 56 5.47 -10.18 7.61
N GLN A 57 4.87 -9.77 6.50
CA GLN A 57 4.13 -10.64 5.58
C GLN A 57 4.99 -11.10 4.39
N ASN A 58 6.32 -10.94 4.46
CA ASN A 58 7.27 -11.32 3.41
C ASN A 58 7.14 -10.51 2.10
N PHE A 59 6.58 -9.30 2.17
CA PHE A 59 6.46 -8.34 1.05
C PHE A 59 7.47 -7.19 1.14
N SER A 60 8.66 -7.44 1.69
CA SER A 60 9.70 -6.41 1.87
C SER A 60 10.25 -5.82 0.58
N TRP A 61 9.92 -6.39 -0.57
CA TRP A 61 10.28 -5.91 -1.90
C TRP A 61 9.35 -4.80 -2.42
N ILE A 62 8.23 -4.55 -1.73
CA ILE A 62 7.35 -3.40 -1.94
C ILE A 62 7.96 -2.21 -1.21
N SER A 63 8.30 -1.17 -1.96
CA SER A 63 8.98 0.02 -1.43
C SER A 63 8.14 1.27 -1.65
N SER A 64 8.49 2.35 -0.94
CA SER A 64 7.81 3.65 -1.08
C SER A 64 8.08 4.31 -2.43
N ARG A 65 8.95 3.73 -3.26
CA ARG A 65 9.29 4.32 -4.55
C ARG A 65 8.18 4.05 -5.54
N SER A 66 7.18 4.92 -5.48
CA SER A 66 6.30 5.21 -6.60
C SER A 66 6.87 6.41 -7.32
N ILE A 67 7.14 6.28 -8.63
CA ILE A 67 7.25 7.47 -9.47
C ILE A 67 5.80 7.91 -9.67
N HIS A 68 5.23 8.60 -8.67
CA HIS A 68 3.99 9.31 -8.88
C HIS A 68 4.30 10.45 -9.85
N PRO A 69 3.70 10.52 -11.05
CA PRO A 69 3.65 11.75 -11.79
C PRO A 69 2.78 12.69 -10.95
N LYS A 70 3.41 13.48 -10.09
CA LYS A 70 2.77 14.68 -9.56
C LYS A 70 2.46 15.50 -10.79
N GLY A 71 1.20 15.46 -11.20
CA GLY A 71 0.69 16.26 -12.29
C GLY A 71 1.22 17.68 -12.14
N ASP A 72 1.56 18.25 -13.28
CA ASP A 72 1.77 19.68 -13.44
C ASP A 72 0.75 20.44 -12.57
N GLN A 73 1.23 21.00 -11.47
CA GLN A 73 0.60 22.17 -10.89
C GLN A 73 1.71 22.99 -10.27
N ALA A 74 2.31 23.79 -11.15
CA ALA A 74 2.88 25.06 -10.79
C ALA A 74 2.03 25.71 -9.68
N ARG A 75 2.66 26.02 -8.56
CA ARG A 75 2.14 26.99 -7.59
C ARG A 75 3.30 27.88 -7.16
N GLN A 76 3.43 28.94 -7.96
CA GLN A 76 3.90 30.32 -7.74
C GLN A 76 5.19 30.54 -6.96
#